data_AF-A0A1H7TMA7-F1
#
_entry.id   AF-A0A1H7TMA7-F1
#
_cell.length_a   1.000
_cell.length_b   1.000
_cell.length_c   1.000
_cell.angle_alpha   90.00
_cell.angle_beta   90.00
_cell.angle_gamma   90.00
#
_symmetry.space_group_name_H-M   'P 1'
#
loop_
_entity.id
_entity.type
_entity.pdbx_description
1 polymer ?
#
loop_
_entity_poly.entity_id
_entity_poly.type
_entity_poly.pdbx_seq_one_letter_code
_entity_poly.pdbx_strand_id
1 'polypeptide(L)'
;MTHPQGLPPGAGKERLIASLRAASPQRRARLLMDFLQEQLGPRLGMEPAEIGPRDNLMELGVDSLKAVELKGLLEQELELELNSSLAFDQPNLEALTGFLLEAARLKAPGPAAPPPAAPHPPPPPAGEEPALSEEQLAELLAAELQALKNP
;
A
#
# COMPACT_ATOMS: atom_id res chain seq x y z
N MET A 1 3.94 -26.25 -40.08
CA MET A 1 3.10 -26.52 -38.91
C MET A 1 3.62 -25.65 -37.77
N THR A 2 2.76 -24.75 -37.31
CA THR A 2 2.77 -23.88 -36.10
C THR A 2 4.09 -23.69 -35.32
N HIS A 3 4.56 -22.43 -35.29
CA HIS A 3 5.49 -21.95 -34.26
C HIS A 3 4.79 -21.92 -32.89
N PRO A 4 5.50 -22.17 -31.77
CA PRO A 4 4.95 -22.11 -30.43
C PRO A 4 4.67 -20.65 -30.03
N GLN A 5 3.47 -20.40 -29.52
CA GLN A 5 3.05 -19.11 -28.98
C GLN A 5 3.79 -18.85 -27.65
N GLY A 6 5.01 -18.32 -27.72
CA GLY A 6 5.58 -17.53 -26.64
C GLY A 6 4.85 -16.18 -26.64
N LEU A 7 3.95 -15.97 -25.67
CA LEU A 7 3.37 -14.65 -25.47
C LEU A 7 4.52 -13.68 -25.14
N PRO A 8 4.68 -12.54 -25.84
CA PRO A 8 5.72 -11.59 -25.49
C PRO A 8 5.47 -11.10 -24.05
N PRO A 9 6.49 -11.03 -23.18
CA PRO A 9 6.35 -10.37 -21.88
C PRO A 9 5.95 -8.92 -22.14
N GLY A 10 4.69 -8.58 -21.85
CA GLY A 10 4.06 -7.29 -22.18
C GLY A 10 2.67 -7.38 -22.83
N ALA A 11 2.27 -8.51 -23.42
CA ALA A 11 0.92 -8.62 -24.00
C ALA A 11 -0.19 -8.55 -22.94
N GLY A 12 0.06 -9.04 -21.72
CA GLY A 12 -0.84 -8.89 -20.57
C GLY A 12 -1.00 -7.42 -20.16
N LYS A 13 0.13 -6.71 -20.05
CA LYS A 13 0.23 -5.27 -19.79
C LYS A 13 -0.62 -4.42 -20.72
N GLU A 14 -0.39 -4.55 -22.02
CA GLU A 14 -1.07 -3.74 -23.03
C GLU A 14 -2.57 -4.06 -23.09
N ARG A 15 -2.96 -5.32 -22.88
CA ARG A 15 -4.35 -5.73 -22.72
C ARG A 15 -4.99 -5.11 -21.48
N LEU A 16 -4.30 -5.10 -20.34
CA LEU A 16 -4.77 -4.50 -19.09
C LEU A 16 -4.97 -2.99 -19.27
N ILE A 17 -3.95 -2.27 -19.75
CA ILE A 17 -4.03 -0.82 -19.97
C ILE A 17 -5.13 -0.47 -20.99
N ALA A 18 -5.23 -1.19 -22.10
CA ALA A 18 -6.29 -0.97 -23.09
C ALA A 18 -7.69 -1.22 -22.50
N SER A 19 -7.84 -2.28 -21.70
CA SER A 19 -9.10 -2.61 -21.03
C SER A 19 -9.47 -1.55 -20.00
N LEU A 20 -8.52 -1.08 -19.21
CA LEU A 20 -8.73 0.02 -18.25
C LEU A 20 -9.16 1.30 -18.99
N ARG A 21 -8.51 1.67 -20.10
CA ARG A 21 -8.89 2.87 -20.87
C ARG A 21 -10.31 2.79 -21.42
N ALA A 22 -10.70 1.65 -22.00
CA ALA A 22 -12.03 1.43 -22.58
C ALA A 22 -13.15 1.20 -21.55
N ALA A 23 -12.80 0.76 -20.34
CA ALA A 23 -13.74 0.43 -19.28
C ALA A 23 -14.32 1.68 -18.60
N SER A 24 -15.55 1.57 -18.09
CA SER A 24 -16.17 2.54 -17.18
C SER A 24 -15.47 2.53 -15.81
N PRO A 25 -15.58 3.59 -14.99
CA PRO A 25 -14.90 3.68 -13.69
C PRO A 25 -15.12 2.46 -12.78
N GLN A 26 -16.36 1.95 -12.69
CA GLN A 26 -16.65 0.76 -11.88
C GLN A 26 -15.99 -0.50 -12.45
N ARG A 27 -15.93 -0.61 -13.79
CA ARG A 27 -15.31 -1.75 -14.47
C ARG A 27 -13.79 -1.69 -14.38
N ARG A 28 -13.19 -0.50 -14.38
CA ARG A 28 -11.76 -0.28 -14.15
C ARG A 28 -11.34 -0.77 -12.77
N ALA A 29 -12.07 -0.36 -11.73
CA ALA A 29 -11.81 -0.81 -10.37
C ALA A 29 -11.84 -2.34 -10.27
N ARG A 30 -12.87 -2.96 -10.84
CA ARG A 30 -12.98 -4.42 -10.81
C ARG A 30 -11.86 -5.13 -11.57
N LEU A 31 -11.46 -4.64 -12.74
CA LEU A 31 -10.35 -5.22 -13.52
C LEU A 31 -9.01 -5.11 -12.77
N LEU A 32 -8.77 -3.98 -12.13
CA LEU A 32 -7.53 -3.76 -11.40
C LEU A 32 -7.47 -4.60 -10.11
N MET A 33 -8.62 -4.73 -9.44
CA MET A 33 -8.78 -5.56 -8.25
C MET A 33 -8.56 -7.05 -8.57
N ASP A 34 -9.18 -7.54 -9.64
CA ASP A 34 -9.00 -8.91 -10.13
C ASP A 34 -7.52 -9.20 -10.44
N PHE A 35 -6.86 -8.26 -11.13
CA PHE A 35 -5.43 -8.32 -11.38
C PHE A 35 -4.60 -8.36 -10.08
N LEU A 36 -4.88 -7.49 -9.11
CA LEU A 36 -4.21 -7.48 -7.81
C LEU A 36 -4.38 -8.81 -7.06
N GLN A 37 -5.59 -9.39 -7.08
CA GLN A 37 -5.88 -10.69 -6.49
C GLN A 37 -5.07 -11.79 -7.19
N GLU A 38 -5.04 -11.83 -8.52
CA GLU A 38 -4.25 -12.81 -9.29
C GLU A 38 -2.75 -12.70 -9.00
N GLN A 39 -2.25 -11.49 -8.73
CA GLN A 39 -0.85 -11.28 -8.37
C GLN A 39 -0.55 -11.61 -6.90
N LEU A 40 -1.53 -11.52 -6.00
CA LEU A 40 -1.34 -11.76 -4.57
C LEU A 40 -1.60 -13.22 -4.17
N GLY A 41 -2.58 -13.88 -4.77
CA GLY A 41 -2.95 -15.27 -4.45
C GLY A 41 -1.73 -16.21 -4.42
N PRO A 42 -0.93 -16.30 -5.49
CA PRO A 42 0.27 -17.15 -5.52
C PRO A 42 1.32 -16.77 -4.46
N ARG A 43 1.42 -15.50 -4.08
CA ARG A 43 2.40 -15.00 -3.09
C ARG A 43 1.98 -15.30 -1.66
N LEU A 44 0.67 -15.36 -1.43
CA LEU A 44 0.07 -15.66 -0.14
C LEU A 44 -0.26 -17.14 0.03
N GLY A 45 -0.19 -17.92 -1.06
CA GLY A 45 -0.61 -19.32 -1.06
C GLY A 45 -2.12 -19.49 -0.93
N MET A 46 -2.89 -18.47 -1.33
CA MET A 46 -4.35 -18.41 -1.24
C MET A 46 -4.96 -18.28 -2.64
N GLU A 47 -6.23 -18.64 -2.80
CA GLU A 47 -6.91 -18.35 -4.06
C GLU A 47 -7.21 -16.84 -4.16
N PRO A 48 -7.11 -16.25 -5.37
CA PRO A 48 -7.44 -14.83 -5.57
C PRO A 48 -8.87 -14.49 -5.13
N ALA A 49 -9.80 -15.44 -5.24
CA ALA A 49 -11.19 -15.30 -4.82
C ALA A 49 -11.36 -15.21 -3.29
N GLU A 50 -10.39 -15.68 -2.50
CA GLU A 50 -10.43 -15.61 -1.03
C GLU A 50 -9.92 -14.27 -0.49
N ILE A 51 -9.23 -13.49 -1.32
CA ILE A 51 -8.74 -12.15 -0.96
C ILE A 51 -9.88 -11.16 -1.18
N GLY A 52 -10.60 -10.76 -0.13
CA GLY A 52 -11.66 -9.78 -0.24
C GLY A 52 -11.15 -8.36 -0.49
N PRO A 53 -11.99 -7.48 -1.07
CA PRO A 53 -11.62 -6.10 -1.37
C PRO A 53 -11.30 -5.28 -0.12
N ARG A 54 -11.88 -5.65 1.03
CA ARG A 54 -11.71 -4.97 2.32
C ARG A 54 -10.79 -5.72 3.27
N ASP A 55 -10.23 -6.84 2.86
CA ASP A 55 -9.31 -7.60 3.69
C ASP A 55 -8.02 -6.81 3.89
N ASN A 56 -7.51 -6.90 5.12
CA ASN A 56 -6.27 -6.27 5.48
C ASN A 56 -5.11 -7.09 4.91
N LEU A 57 -4.38 -6.51 3.97
CA LEU A 57 -3.23 -7.13 3.32
C LEU A 57 -2.18 -7.60 4.32
N MET A 58 -1.95 -6.84 5.39
CA MET A 58 -0.98 -7.22 6.43
C MET A 58 -1.45 -8.45 7.21
N GLU A 59 -2.75 -8.54 7.52
CA GLU A 59 -3.33 -9.71 8.21
C GLU A 59 -3.37 -10.95 7.31
N LEU A 60 -3.54 -10.74 5.99
CA LEU A 60 -3.39 -11.79 4.99
C LEU A 60 -1.93 -12.27 4.82
N GLY A 61 -0.96 -11.58 5.43
CA GLY A 61 0.46 -11.93 5.34
C GLY A 61 1.18 -11.27 4.16
N VAL A 62 0.71 -10.12 3.67
CA VAL A 62 1.52 -9.23 2.81
C VAL A 62 2.49 -8.48 3.71
N ASP A 63 3.68 -9.06 3.84
CA ASP A 63 4.83 -8.47 4.53
C ASP A 63 5.62 -7.51 3.61
N SER A 64 6.58 -6.78 4.17
CA SER A 64 7.35 -5.75 3.46
C SER A 64 8.02 -6.25 2.17
N LEU A 65 8.44 -7.52 2.10
CA LEU A 65 9.04 -8.08 0.89
C LEU A 65 8.00 -8.23 -0.22
N LYS A 66 6.87 -8.89 0.08
CA LYS A 66 5.77 -9.09 -0.87
C LYS A 66 5.17 -7.75 -1.33
N ALA A 67 5.11 -6.76 -0.44
CA ALA A 67 4.70 -5.40 -0.75
C ALA A 67 5.62 -4.74 -1.79
N VAL A 68 6.95 -4.86 -1.62
CA VAL A 68 7.94 -4.31 -2.56
C VAL A 68 7.92 -5.06 -3.89
N GLU A 69 7.72 -6.38 -3.89
CA GLU A 69 7.56 -7.16 -5.11
C GLU A 69 6.28 -6.80 -5.88
N LEU A 70 5.17 -6.63 -5.16
CA LEU A 70 3.91 -6.16 -5.73
C LEU A 70 4.07 -4.77 -6.33
N LYS A 71 4.73 -3.86 -5.60
CA LYS A 71 5.06 -2.52 -6.09
C LYS A 71 5.84 -2.60 -7.40
N GLY A 72 6.97 -3.30 -7.44
CA GLY A 72 7.82 -3.36 -8.63
C GLY A 72 7.07 -3.90 -9.85
N LEU A 73 6.19 -4.89 -9.64
CA LEU A 73 5.34 -5.42 -10.70
C LEU A 73 4.32 -4.39 -11.19
N LEU A 74 3.66 -3.67 -10.27
CA LEU A 74 2.71 -2.61 -10.61
C LEU A 74 3.38 -1.44 -11.34
N GLU A 75 4.60 -1.04 -10.93
CA GLU A 75 5.37 -0.01 -11.62
C GLU A 75 5.70 -0.43 -13.06
N GLN A 76 6.09 -1.70 -13.27
CA GLN A 76 6.38 -2.23 -14.59
C GLN A 76 5.14 -2.35 -15.48
N GLU A 77 4.02 -2.84 -14.94
CA GLU A 77 2.79 -3.06 -15.69
C GLU A 77 2.01 -1.76 -15.95
N LEU A 78 1.93 -0.88 -14.97
CA LEU A 78 1.16 0.38 -15.11
C LEU A 78 2.00 1.54 -15.63
N GLU A 79 3.33 1.38 -15.68
CA GLU A 79 4.28 2.45 -16.03
C GLU A 79 4.09 3.69 -15.15
N LEU A 80 3.95 3.43 -13.86
CA LEU A 80 3.77 4.42 -12.81
C LEU A 80 4.97 4.37 -11.88
N GLU A 81 5.33 5.51 -11.29
CA GLU A 81 6.27 5.56 -10.18
C GLU A 81 5.46 5.52 -8.88
N LEU A 82 5.61 4.45 -8.11
CA LEU A 82 4.89 4.23 -6.86
C LEU A 82 5.82 4.52 -5.68
N ASN A 83 5.30 5.18 -4.65
CA ASN A 83 6.09 5.40 -3.44
C ASN A 83 6.25 4.09 -2.65
N SER A 84 7.30 3.96 -1.86
CA SER A 84 7.54 2.76 -1.03
C SER A 84 6.64 2.66 0.20
N SER A 85 5.87 3.70 0.53
CA SER A 85 4.95 3.75 1.66
C SER A 85 3.55 3.20 1.34
N LEU A 86 3.32 2.78 0.09
CA LEU A 86 2.01 2.45 -0.44
C LEU A 86 1.35 1.28 0.29
N ALA A 87 2.13 0.27 0.68
CA ALA A 87 1.61 -0.86 1.46
C ALA A 87 1.23 -0.50 2.91
N PHE A 88 1.78 0.60 3.45
CA PHE A 88 1.40 1.12 4.76
C PHE A 88 0.18 2.05 4.67
N ASP A 89 0.10 2.83 3.59
CA ASP A 89 -0.97 3.81 3.38
C ASP A 89 -2.28 3.15 2.88
N GLN A 90 -2.15 2.02 2.18
CA GLN A 90 -3.25 1.30 1.55
C GLN A 90 -3.33 -0.13 2.11
N PRO A 91 -3.91 -0.32 3.32
CA PRO A 91 -3.89 -1.60 4.02
C PRO A 91 -4.84 -2.64 3.41
N ASN A 92 -5.69 -2.28 2.45
CA ASN A 92 -6.63 -3.19 1.80
C ASN A 92 -6.68 -2.99 0.27
N LEU A 93 -7.25 -3.98 -0.43
CA LEU A 93 -7.29 -4.02 -1.89
C LEU A 93 -8.11 -2.90 -2.52
N GLU A 94 -9.22 -2.52 -1.90
CA GLU A 94 -10.13 -1.46 -2.35
C GLU A 94 -9.41 -0.11 -2.39
N ALA A 95 -8.70 0.22 -1.31
CA ALA A 95 -7.95 1.47 -1.19
C ALA A 95 -6.77 1.51 -2.18
N LEU A 96 -5.99 0.42 -2.26
CA LEU A 96 -4.91 0.26 -3.23
C LEU A 96 -5.40 0.42 -4.68
N THR A 97 -6.53 -0.21 -5.01
CA THR A 97 -7.17 -0.11 -6.33
C THR A 97 -7.56 1.33 -6.64
N GLY A 98 -8.17 2.04 -5.69
CA GLY A 98 -8.55 3.44 -5.85
C GLY A 98 -7.34 4.34 -6.11
N PHE A 99 -6.27 4.15 -5.34
CA PHE A 99 -5.02 4.90 -5.51
C PHE A 99 -4.43 4.70 -6.90
N LEU A 100 -4.33 3.45 -7.37
CA LEU A 100 -3.77 3.13 -8.68
C LEU A 100 -4.62 3.68 -9.84
N LEU A 101 -5.95 3.70 -9.68
CA LEU A 101 -6.83 4.29 -10.69
C LEU A 101 -6.62 5.79 -10.84
N GLU A 102 -6.48 6.52 -9.73
CA GLU A 102 -6.18 7.95 -9.76
C GLU A 102 -4.78 8.21 -10.30
N ALA A 103 -3.77 7.44 -9.87
CA ALA A 103 -2.41 7.54 -10.39
C ALA A 103 -2.34 7.27 -11.91
N ALA A 104 -3.03 6.24 -12.40
CA ALA A 104 -3.10 5.93 -13.84
C ALA A 104 -3.83 7.01 -14.65
N ARG A 105 -4.76 7.73 -14.03
CA ARG A 105 -5.46 8.87 -14.63
C ARG A 105 -4.57 10.12 -14.69
N LEU A 106 -3.70 10.27 -13.69
CA LEU A 106 -2.76 11.38 -13.50
C LEU A 106 -1.39 11.15 -14.16
N LYS A 107 -1.26 10.28 -15.18
CA LYS A 107 -0.02 10.13 -15.99
C LYS A 107 0.30 11.42 -16.77
N ALA A 108 0.62 12.46 -16.02
CA ALA A 108 1.43 13.63 -16.28
C ALA A 108 2.59 13.52 -15.27
N PRO A 109 3.84 13.77 -15.67
CA PRO A 109 4.99 13.61 -14.77
C PRO A 109 4.88 14.59 -13.61
N GLY A 110 4.64 14.08 -12.42
CA GLY A 110 4.63 14.83 -11.18
C GLY A 110 4.46 13.88 -10.00
N PRO A 111 5.19 14.07 -8.88
CA PRO A 111 5.06 13.22 -7.71
C PRO A 111 3.59 13.21 -7.28
N ALA A 112 2.98 12.03 -7.32
CA ALA A 112 1.59 11.84 -6.91
C ALA A 112 1.47 12.25 -5.43
N ALA A 113 1.05 13.51 -5.20
CA ALA A 113 0.60 13.94 -3.90
C ALA A 113 -0.64 13.09 -3.56
N PRO A 114 -0.67 12.43 -2.40
CA PRO A 114 -1.76 11.54 -2.04
C PRO A 114 -3.09 12.31 -2.09
N PRO A 115 -4.20 11.67 -2.52
CA PRO A 115 -5.52 12.21 -2.22
C PRO A 115 -5.60 12.39 -0.70
N PRO A 116 -6.21 13.48 -0.19
CA PRO A 116 -6.38 13.67 1.24
C PRO A 116 -7.07 12.42 1.76
N ALA A 117 -6.33 11.66 2.58
CA ALA A 117 -6.84 10.52 3.29
C ALA A 117 -8.22 10.91 3.84
N ALA A 118 -9.26 10.20 3.41
CA ALA A 118 -10.50 10.22 4.15
C ALA A 118 -10.11 9.98 5.62
N PRO A 119 -10.62 10.77 6.58
CA PRO A 119 -10.16 10.72 7.95
C PRO A 119 -10.40 9.30 8.48
N HIS A 120 -9.36 8.47 8.44
CA HIS A 120 -9.18 7.46 9.44
C HIS A 120 -9.26 8.25 10.75
N PRO A 121 -10.23 7.98 11.64
CA PRO A 121 -10.03 8.40 13.01
C PRO A 121 -8.63 7.89 13.37
N PRO A 122 -7.76 8.75 13.93
CA PRO A 122 -6.48 8.26 14.41
C PRO A 122 -6.77 7.02 15.26
N PRO A 123 -5.96 5.94 15.17
CA PRO A 123 -6.04 4.93 16.21
C PRO A 123 -6.03 5.69 17.55
N PRO A 124 -6.91 5.34 18.51
CA PRO A 124 -6.75 5.92 19.85
C PRO A 124 -5.28 5.71 20.22
N PRO A 125 -4.59 6.71 20.79
CA PRO A 125 -3.20 6.55 21.16
C PRO A 125 -3.11 5.28 22.02
N ALA A 126 -2.53 4.24 21.44
CA ALA A 126 -2.20 3.03 22.16
C ALA A 126 -1.03 3.43 23.05
N GLY A 127 -1.36 3.79 24.29
CA GLY A 127 -0.40 4.28 25.26
C GLY A 127 -0.12 5.76 25.09
N GLU A 128 -0.64 6.54 26.03
CA GLU A 128 0.15 7.58 26.64
C GLU A 128 1.46 6.91 27.14
N GLU A 129 2.48 6.80 26.28
CA GLU A 129 3.83 6.94 26.81
C GLU A 129 3.97 8.45 26.99
N PRO A 130 3.87 8.98 28.23
CA PRO A 130 4.06 10.40 28.42
C PRO A 130 5.45 10.70 27.89
N ALA A 131 5.51 11.43 26.77
CA ALA A 131 6.70 12.16 26.40
C ALA A 131 6.88 13.18 27.54
N LEU A 132 7.56 12.75 28.61
CA LEU A 132 8.07 13.65 29.63
C LEU A 132 8.78 14.74 28.85
N SER A 133 8.22 15.95 28.86
CA SER A 133 8.86 17.10 28.24
C SER A 133 10.26 17.22 28.83
N GLU A 134 11.23 17.71 28.07
CA GLU A 134 12.62 17.85 28.52
C GLU A 134 12.71 18.58 29.87
N GLU A 135 11.76 19.49 30.12
CA GLU A 135 11.56 20.21 31.38
C GLU A 135 11.10 19.30 32.54
N GLN A 136 10.22 18.33 32.29
CA GLN A 136 9.80 17.32 33.29
C GLN A 136 10.87 16.23 33.51
N LEU A 137 11.65 15.86 32.48
CA LEU A 137 12.83 15.00 32.64
C LEU A 137 13.92 15.68 33.49
N ALA A 138 14.15 16.98 33.27
CA ALA A 138 15.08 17.77 34.07
C ALA A 138 14.62 17.90 35.53
N GLU A 139 13.32 18.07 35.77
CA GLU A 139 12.76 18.18 37.12
C GLU A 139 12.82 16.84 37.89
N LEU A 140 12.60 15.72 37.19
CA LEU A 140 12.72 14.37 37.77
C LEU A 140 14.19 14.01 38.10
N LEU A 141 15.14 14.39 37.23
CA LEU A 141 16.57 14.23 37.46
C LEU A 141 17.09 15.13 38.61
N ALA A 142 16.54 16.35 38.72
CA ALA A 142 16.85 17.27 39.82
C ALA A 142 16.36 16.73 41.18
N ALA A 143 15.17 16.13 41.22
CA ALA A 143 14.65 15.50 42.43
C ALA A 143 15.49 14.31 42.88
N GLU A 144 15.98 13.48 41.95
CA GLU A 144 16.82 12.31 42.26
C GLU A 144 18.21 12.71 42.77
N LEU A 145 18.81 13.79 42.24
CA LEU A 145 20.10 14.32 42.71
C LEU A 145 20.02 15.00 44.09
N GLN A 146 18.86 15.55 44.47
CA GLN A 146 18.66 16.11 45.81
C GLN A 146 18.50 15.03 46.88
N ALA A 147 17.89 13.89 46.54
CA ALA A 147 17.74 12.76 47.46
C ALA A 147 19.07 12.11 47.85
N LEU A 148 20.09 12.17 46.98
CA LEU A 148 21.43 11.63 47.25
C LEU A 148 22.37 12.61 47.97
N LYS A 149 21.96 13.86 48.21
CA LYS A 149 22.79 14.92 48.83
C LYS A 149 22.33 15.38 50.22
N ASN A 150 21.14 14.99 50.68
CA ASN A 150 20.73 15.24 52.06
C ASN A 150 20.82 13.91 52.84
N PRO A 151 21.72 13.84 53.84
CA PRO A 151 22.40 12.62 54.29
C PRO A 151 21.51 11.59 55.00
#